data_AF-A0A3P9CUN7-F1
#
_entry.id   AF-A0A3P9CUN7-F1
#
_cell.length_a   1.000
_cell.length_b   1.000
_cell.length_c   1.000
_cell.angle_alpha   90.00
_cell.angle_beta   90.00
_cell.angle_gamma   90.00
#
_symmetry.space_group_name_H-M   'P 1'
#
loop_
_entity.id
_entity.type
_entity.pdbx_description
1 polymer ?
#
loop_
_entity_poly.entity_id
_entity_poly.type
_entity_poly.pdbx_seq_one_letter_code
_entity_poly.pdbx_strand_id
1 'polypeptide(L)'
;FKMVKSGSLFALVAVVLLAVAVSGSGVKLASCCTSVANKKIAEPILGYLVQKANAPCVNAVIFQTQSGLFCINGRAPWVLATIVAFEKAKAQSTTPSVATTSPVSLLSIITSTASPSSSSMALPSSSATSEMSAGETFSESKNE
;
A
#
# COMPACT_ATOMS: atom_id res chain seq x y z
N PHE A 1 35.95 -25.24 -44.38
CA PHE A 1 35.60 -24.31 -43.29
C PHE A 1 34.13 -23.99 -43.37
N LYS A 2 33.34 -24.45 -42.39
CA LYS A 2 31.88 -24.32 -42.37
C LYS A 2 31.53 -22.92 -41.87
N MET A 3 30.96 -22.07 -42.74
CA MET A 3 30.42 -20.78 -42.32
C MET A 3 29.37 -21.01 -41.23
N VAL A 4 29.73 -20.73 -39.98
CA VAL A 4 28.75 -20.44 -38.93
C VAL A 4 28.03 -19.17 -39.37
N LYS A 5 26.78 -19.33 -39.76
CA LYS A 5 25.90 -18.24 -40.19
C LYS A 5 25.81 -17.22 -39.04
N SER A 6 26.45 -16.08 -39.25
CA SER A 6 26.55 -14.94 -38.33
C SER A 6 25.19 -14.49 -37.78
N GLY A 7 24.10 -14.66 -38.55
CA GLY A 7 22.74 -14.31 -38.13
C GLY A 7 22.21 -15.09 -36.91
N SER A 8 22.69 -16.31 -36.65
CA SER A 8 22.26 -17.08 -35.47
C SER A 8 22.79 -16.50 -34.17
N LEU A 9 24.00 -15.91 -34.18
CA LEU A 9 24.59 -15.26 -33.01
C LEU A 9 23.83 -13.97 -32.67
N PHE A 10 23.52 -13.14 -33.68
CA PHE A 10 22.74 -11.92 -33.47
C PHE A 10 21.32 -12.21 -32.99
N ALA A 11 20.67 -13.26 -33.50
CA ALA A 11 19.36 -13.69 -33.02
C ALA A 11 19.39 -14.14 -31.56
N LEU A 12 20.40 -14.90 -31.14
CA LEU A 12 20.57 -15.32 -29.74
C LEU A 12 20.81 -14.12 -28.82
N VAL A 13 21.66 -13.18 -29.23
CA VAL A 13 21.93 -11.95 -28.47
C VAL A 13 20.65 -11.11 -28.34
N ALA A 14 19.87 -10.96 -29.41
CA ALA A 14 18.60 -10.23 -29.37
C ALA A 14 17.56 -10.90 -28.45
N VAL A 15 17.45 -12.23 -28.47
CA VAL A 15 16.55 -12.98 -27.58
C VAL A 15 16.99 -12.84 -26.11
N VAL A 16 18.29 -12.88 -25.83
CA VAL A 16 18.83 -12.64 -24.48
C VAL A 16 18.55 -11.21 -24.01
N LEU A 17 18.73 -10.21 -24.88
CA LEU A 17 18.43 -8.81 -24.57
C LEU A 17 16.93 -8.58 -24.32
N LEU A 18 16.04 -9.21 -25.08
CA LEU A 18 14.59 -9.14 -24.84
C LEU A 18 14.18 -9.87 -23.55
N ALA A 19 14.78 -11.02 -23.24
CA ALA A 19 14.46 -11.77 -22.03
C ALA A 19 14.87 -11.02 -20.74
N VAL A 20 15.99 -10.29 -20.78
CA VAL A 20 16.46 -9.46 -19.66
C VAL A 20 15.55 -8.23 -19.44
N ALA A 21 14.92 -7.69 -20.48
CA ALA A 21 14.00 -6.56 -20.36
C ALA A 21 12.65 -6.89 -19.68
N VAL A 22 12.29 -8.18 -19.58
CA VAL A 22 11.02 -8.65 -18.99
C VAL A 22 11.16 -9.04 -17.51
N SER A 23 12.39 -9.13 -16.99
CA SER A 23 12.65 -9.56 -15.60
C SER A 23 12.87 -8.37 -14.68
N GLY A 24 11.81 -7.60 -14.45
CA GLY A 24 11.82 -6.38 -13.65
C GLY A 24 10.74 -6.34 -12.57
N SER A 25 10.39 -7.48 -11.97
CA SER A 25 9.50 -7.50 -10.81
C SER A 25 10.04 -8.44 -9.74
N GLY A 26 10.63 -7.85 -8.71
CA GLY A 26 11.04 -8.54 -7.50
C GLY A 26 12.54 -8.76 -7.37
N VAL A 27 13.07 -8.29 -6.24
CA VAL A 27 14.31 -8.73 -5.57
C VAL A 27 15.65 -8.32 -6.19
N LYS A 28 15.93 -7.02 -6.19
CA LYS A 28 17.31 -6.54 -6.03
C LYS A 28 17.25 -5.26 -5.23
N LEU A 29 17.95 -5.18 -4.10
CA LEU A 29 18.17 -3.95 -3.35
C LEU A 29 18.61 -2.87 -4.35
N ALA A 30 17.68 -2.04 -4.80
CA ALA A 30 18.01 -0.81 -5.48
C ALA A 30 18.76 0.00 -4.41
N SER A 31 20.03 0.33 -4.66
CA SER A 31 20.76 1.20 -3.73
C SER A 31 20.00 2.51 -3.52
N CYS A 32 19.19 2.91 -4.50
CA CYS A 32 18.22 3.98 -4.44
C CYS A 32 17.21 3.92 -5.60
N CYS A 33 16.10 4.66 -5.49
CA CYS A 33 15.16 4.88 -6.58
C CYS A 33 15.76 5.75 -7.69
N THR A 34 15.75 5.27 -8.93
CA THR A 34 16.11 6.03 -10.14
C THR A 34 14.89 6.55 -10.92
N SER A 35 13.72 6.00 -10.64
CA SER A 35 12.42 6.43 -11.18
C SER A 35 11.35 6.33 -10.11
N VAL A 36 10.25 7.06 -10.29
CA VAL A 36 9.13 7.13 -9.34
C VAL A 36 7.80 6.89 -10.03
N ALA A 37 6.89 6.22 -9.33
CA ALA A 37 5.51 6.07 -9.75
C ALA A 37 4.60 7.11 -9.07
N ASN A 38 3.53 7.51 -9.76
CA ASN A 38 2.47 8.36 -9.19
C ASN A 38 1.22 7.56 -8.77
N LYS A 39 1.16 6.27 -9.12
CA LYS A 39 0.03 5.39 -8.84
C LYS A 39 -0.13 5.16 -7.34
N LYS A 40 -1.37 5.21 -6.87
CA LYS A 40 -1.70 4.90 -5.47
C LYS A 40 -1.42 3.41 -5.19
N ILE A 41 -0.86 3.15 -4.03
CA ILE A 41 -0.63 1.79 -3.52
C ILE A 41 -1.93 1.32 -2.86
N ALA A 42 -2.42 0.14 -3.23
CA ALA A 42 -3.61 -0.47 -2.64
C ALA A 42 -3.29 -1.30 -1.39
N GLU A 43 -2.04 -1.74 -1.26
CA GLU A 43 -1.56 -2.53 -0.13
C GLU A 43 -1.35 -1.68 1.14
N PRO A 44 -1.47 -2.29 2.33
CA PRO A 44 -1.08 -1.66 3.58
C PRO A 44 0.39 -1.26 3.60
N ILE A 45 0.67 -0.06 4.10
CA ILE A 45 2.03 0.45 4.29
C ILE A 45 2.56 -0.09 5.63
N LEU A 46 3.67 -0.81 5.57
CA LEU A 46 4.39 -1.33 6.74
C LEU A 46 5.47 -0.36 7.23
N GLY A 47 5.95 0.50 6.34
CA GLY A 47 6.94 1.52 6.64
C GLY A 47 7.18 2.43 5.45
N TYR A 48 7.96 3.50 5.66
CA TYR A 48 8.38 4.36 4.57
C TYR A 48 9.77 4.95 4.85
N LEU A 49 10.45 5.36 3.78
CA LEU A 49 11.73 6.05 3.82
C LEU A 49 11.66 7.23 2.85
N VAL A 50 12.23 8.37 3.23
CA VAL A 50 12.37 9.52 2.33
C VAL A 50 13.78 9.50 1.73
N GLN A 51 13.85 9.44 0.42
CA GLN A 51 15.10 9.43 -0.33
C GLN A 51 15.35 10.81 -0.94
N LYS A 52 16.48 11.43 -0.57
CA LYS A 52 16.95 12.66 -1.22
C LYS A 52 17.60 12.33 -2.56
N ALA A 53 17.43 13.20 -3.55
CA ALA A 53 18.09 13.06 -4.84
C ALA A 53 19.63 13.13 -4.69
N ASN A 54 20.32 12.20 -5.34
CA ASN A 54 21.78 12.11 -5.46
C ASN A 54 22.10 11.23 -6.67
N ALA A 55 22.51 11.81 -7.80
CA ALA A 55 22.59 11.08 -9.06
C ALA A 55 23.36 9.75 -8.93
N PRO A 56 22.78 8.60 -9.37
CA PRO A 56 21.60 8.47 -10.25
C PRO A 56 20.24 8.45 -9.52
N CYS A 57 20.22 8.61 -8.20
CA CYS A 57 19.03 8.57 -7.36
C CYS A 57 18.18 9.83 -7.52
N VAL A 58 16.88 9.66 -7.68
CA VAL A 58 15.90 10.75 -7.73
C VAL A 58 15.26 11.00 -6.36
N ASN A 59 14.56 12.12 -6.22
CA ASN A 59 13.78 12.38 -5.00
C ASN A 59 12.57 11.43 -4.96
N ALA A 60 12.43 10.65 -3.89
CA ALA A 60 11.38 9.64 -3.78
C ALA A 60 10.94 9.41 -2.34
N VAL A 61 9.68 9.00 -2.17
CA VAL A 61 9.21 8.34 -0.96
C VAL A 61 9.15 6.85 -1.26
N ILE A 62 9.89 6.05 -0.50
CA ILE A 62 9.93 4.60 -0.65
C ILE A 62 8.95 4.02 0.35
N PHE A 63 7.84 3.46 -0.12
CA PHE A 63 6.91 2.74 0.73
C PHE A 63 7.29 1.26 0.81
N GLN A 64 7.29 0.72 2.02
CA GLN A 64 7.42 -0.71 2.27
C GLN A 64 6.03 -1.31 2.44
N THR A 65 5.72 -2.33 1.66
CA THR A 65 4.48 -3.11 1.76
C THR A 65 4.83 -4.60 1.88
N GLN A 66 3.82 -5.46 1.94
CA GLN A 66 4.03 -6.91 1.91
C GLN A 66 4.69 -7.35 0.59
N SER A 67 4.31 -6.76 -0.54
CA SER A 67 4.85 -7.12 -1.85
C SER A 67 6.22 -6.49 -2.16
N GLY A 68 6.68 -5.53 -1.36
CA GLY A 68 8.06 -5.02 -1.43
C GLY A 68 8.18 -3.51 -1.30
N LEU A 69 9.20 -2.95 -1.97
CA LEU A 69 9.52 -1.52 -1.93
C LEU A 69 8.99 -0.81 -3.17
N PHE A 70 8.25 0.28 -2.97
CA PHE A 70 7.67 1.10 -4.03
C PHE A 70 8.25 2.51 -4.00
N CYS A 71 8.95 2.89 -5.08
CA CYS A 71 9.44 4.24 -5.30
C CYS A 71 8.31 5.16 -5.77
N ILE A 72 7.86 6.06 -4.92
CA ILE A 72 6.73 6.96 -5.18
C ILE A 72 7.18 8.41 -5.27
N ASN A 73 6.55 9.17 -6.15
CA ASN A 73 6.73 10.61 -6.24
C ASN A 73 6.14 11.29 -4.99
N GLY A 74 6.99 11.88 -4.15
CA GLY A 74 6.55 12.56 -2.93
C GLY A 74 5.59 13.74 -3.15
N ARG A 75 5.47 14.25 -4.39
CA ARG A 75 4.53 15.33 -4.75
C ARG A 75 3.13 14.83 -5.09
N ALA A 76 2.90 13.52 -5.19
CA ALA A 76 1.57 13.00 -5.46
C ALA A 76 0.61 13.33 -4.29
N PRO A 77 -0.60 13.86 -4.54
CA PRO A 77 -1.47 14.39 -3.48
C PRO A 77 -1.80 13.39 -2.37
N TRP A 78 -1.85 12.10 -2.69
CA TRP A 78 -2.21 11.04 -1.76
C TRP A 78 -1.07 10.66 -0.79
N VAL A 79 0.19 10.99 -1.12
CA VAL A 79 1.36 10.50 -0.36
C VAL A 79 1.40 11.06 1.05
N LEU A 80 1.16 12.36 1.21
CA LEU A 80 1.13 12.99 2.53
C LEU A 80 0.02 12.40 3.40
N ALA A 81 -1.18 12.20 2.83
CA ALA A 81 -2.29 11.59 3.53
C ALA A 81 -1.95 10.16 3.99
N THR A 82 -1.28 9.37 3.15
CA THR A 82 -0.81 8.02 3.49
C THR A 82 0.22 8.03 4.61
N ILE A 83 1.21 8.92 4.58
CA ILE A 83 2.23 9.03 5.65
C ILE A 83 1.58 9.42 6.98
N VAL A 84 0.68 10.41 6.96
CA VAL A 84 -0.04 10.85 8.17
C VAL A 84 -0.90 9.73 8.76
N ALA A 85 -1.60 8.96 7.91
CA ALA A 85 -2.37 7.82 8.37
C ALA A 85 -1.49 6.74 9.00
N PHE A 86 -0.33 6.46 8.38
CA PHE A 86 0.64 5.51 8.89
C PHE A 86 1.19 5.91 10.27
N GLU A 87 1.61 7.17 10.44
CA GLU A 87 2.15 7.65 11.74
C GLU A 87 1.09 7.63 12.85
N LYS A 88 -0.16 7.98 12.53
CA LYS A 88 -1.28 7.87 13.48
C LYS A 88 -1.50 6.43 13.93
N ALA A 89 -1.51 5.48 13.00
CA ALA A 89 -1.66 4.05 13.31
C ALA A 89 -0.47 3.55 14.15
N LYS A 90 0.76 3.93 13.79
CA LYS A 90 1.98 3.56 14.53
C LYS A 90 1.97 4.08 15.98
N ALA A 91 1.49 5.31 16.20
CA ALA A 91 1.35 5.87 17.55
C ALA A 91 0.32 5.09 18.39
N GLN A 92 -0.79 4.65 17.80
CA GLN A 92 -1.82 3.88 18.49
C GLN A 92 -1.39 2.45 18.83
N SER A 93 -0.55 1.84 17.98
CA SER A 93 0.00 0.51 18.23
C SER A 93 1.18 0.51 19.22
N THR A 94 1.76 1.68 19.50
CA THR A 94 2.79 1.82 20.53
C THR A 94 2.11 1.91 21.89
N THR A 95 1.69 0.76 22.43
CA THR A 95 1.35 0.65 23.85
C THR A 95 2.57 1.15 24.65
N PRO A 96 2.46 2.16 25.52
CA PRO A 96 3.56 2.52 26.39
C PRO A 96 3.82 1.32 27.31
N SER A 97 4.82 0.50 26.96
CA SER A 97 5.43 -0.42 27.90
C SER A 97 6.23 0.43 28.88
N VAL A 98 5.50 1.07 29.80
CA VAL A 98 6.09 1.55 31.04
C VAL A 98 6.50 0.29 31.76
N ALA A 99 7.81 0.00 31.77
CA ALA A 99 8.40 -0.86 32.77
C ALA A 99 8.25 -0.16 34.13
N THR A 100 7.03 -0.14 34.66
CA THR A 100 6.77 0.13 36.06
C THR A 100 7.00 -1.19 36.77
N THR A 101 8.12 -1.29 37.45
CA THR A 101 8.39 -2.31 38.47
C THR A 101 7.17 -2.39 39.37
N SER A 102 6.44 -3.48 39.25
CA SER A 102 5.20 -3.75 39.98
C SER A 102 5.50 -3.87 41.49
N PRO A 103 4.82 -3.12 42.37
CA PRO A 103 4.33 -3.68 43.61
C PRO A 103 2.91 -4.18 43.35
N VAL A 104 2.85 -5.48 43.03
CA VAL A 104 1.77 -6.42 43.35
C VAL A 104 0.56 -5.75 44.02
N SER A 105 -0.50 -5.45 43.25
CA SER A 105 -1.83 -5.16 43.80
C SER A 105 -2.69 -6.42 43.75
N LEU A 106 -2.63 -7.20 44.83
CA LEU A 106 -3.40 -8.43 45.07
C LEU A 106 -4.82 -8.15 45.60
N LEU A 107 -5.57 -7.21 45.01
CA LEU A 107 -6.92 -6.92 45.51
C LEU A 107 -7.94 -6.74 44.39
N SER A 108 -8.27 -7.83 43.69
CA SER A 108 -9.53 -7.91 42.92
C SER A 108 -9.99 -9.37 42.74
N ILE A 109 -9.76 -10.21 43.74
CA ILE A 109 -10.42 -11.52 43.85
C ILE A 109 -11.43 -11.41 44.98
N ILE A 110 -12.64 -10.97 44.66
CA ILE A 110 -13.85 -11.42 45.35
C ILE A 110 -15.03 -11.35 44.37
N THR A 111 -15.28 -12.50 43.75
CA THR A 111 -16.56 -13.20 43.74
C THR A 111 -17.82 -12.33 43.81
N SER A 112 -18.63 -12.37 42.75
CA SER A 112 -20.03 -12.80 42.90
C SER A 112 -20.60 -13.30 41.57
N THR A 113 -20.85 -14.61 41.58
CA THR A 113 -21.75 -15.38 40.75
C THR A 113 -23.19 -14.87 40.82
N ALA A 114 -23.80 -14.60 39.67
CA ALA A 114 -25.20 -14.95 39.36
C ALA A 114 -25.49 -14.62 37.88
N SER A 115 -25.61 -15.66 37.06
CA SER A 115 -26.24 -15.60 35.73
C SER A 115 -27.79 -15.53 35.89
N PRO A 116 -28.56 -15.71 34.80
CA PRO A 116 -28.87 -14.77 33.71
C PRO A 116 -30.36 -14.37 33.75
N SER A 117 -30.77 -13.36 32.98
CA SER A 117 -32.21 -13.16 32.68
C SER A 117 -32.39 -12.64 31.25
N SER A 118 -33.08 -13.47 30.48
CA SER A 118 -33.50 -13.29 29.11
C SER A 118 -34.62 -12.25 28.94
N SER A 119 -34.92 -11.97 27.66
CA SER A 119 -36.13 -11.39 27.05
C SER A 119 -36.06 -9.89 26.71
N SER A 120 -36.63 -9.36 25.62
CA SER A 120 -37.12 -9.81 24.31
C SER A 120 -37.66 -8.54 23.62
N MET A 121 -37.57 -8.45 22.28
CA MET A 121 -38.32 -7.52 21.39
C MET A 121 -38.00 -6.01 21.52
N ALA A 122 -38.02 -5.16 20.48
CA ALA A 122 -38.71 -5.20 19.20
C ALA A 122 -37.97 -4.38 18.11
N LEU A 123 -38.18 -4.78 16.86
CA LEU A 123 -38.03 -3.97 15.64
C LEU A 123 -38.86 -2.67 15.73
N PRO A 124 -38.54 -1.68 14.88
CA PRO A 124 -39.51 -1.34 13.84
C PRO A 124 -38.92 -1.37 12.43
N SER A 125 -39.66 -1.99 11.51
CA SER A 125 -39.59 -1.78 10.06
C SER A 125 -40.16 -0.41 9.68
N SER A 126 -39.60 0.19 8.63
CA SER A 126 -40.23 0.93 7.51
C SER A 126 -39.11 1.73 6.82
N SER A 127 -38.96 1.83 5.50
CA SER A 127 -39.81 1.49 4.37
C SER A 127 -38.98 1.67 3.09
N ALA A 128 -39.28 0.87 2.07
CA ALA A 128 -38.62 0.85 0.76
C ALA A 128 -39.06 2.01 -0.16
N THR A 129 -38.42 2.04 -1.34
CA THR A 129 -38.70 2.80 -2.59
C THR A 129 -38.13 4.23 -2.61
N SER A 130 -37.42 4.69 -3.66
CA SER A 130 -37.74 4.50 -5.07
C SER A 130 -36.51 4.47 -5.99
N GLU A 131 -36.56 3.55 -6.96
CA GLU A 131 -35.89 3.65 -8.26
C GLU A 131 -36.49 4.80 -9.10
N MET A 132 -35.66 5.60 -9.76
CA MET A 132 -35.59 5.78 -11.23
C MET A 132 -34.66 6.96 -11.54
N SER A 133 -33.80 6.84 -12.54
CA SER A 133 -33.96 7.57 -13.81
C SER A 133 -32.67 7.52 -14.62
N ALA A 134 -32.79 6.95 -15.81
CA ALA A 134 -31.83 7.11 -16.88
C ALA A 134 -31.78 8.59 -17.31
N GLY A 135 -30.58 9.08 -17.59
CA GLY A 135 -30.37 10.38 -18.18
C GLY A 135 -28.99 10.41 -18.84
N GLU A 136 -28.93 9.93 -20.08
CA GLU A 136 -27.85 10.27 -20.99
C GLU A 136 -27.79 11.79 -21.16
N THR A 137 -26.59 12.37 -21.15
CA THR A 137 -26.31 13.60 -21.88
C THR A 137 -24.86 13.57 -22.31
N PHE A 138 -24.68 13.20 -23.57
CA PHE A 138 -23.51 13.56 -24.37
C PHE A 138 -23.49 15.07 -24.53
N SER A 139 -22.37 15.70 -24.19
CA SER A 139 -22.09 17.08 -24.61
C SER A 139 -20.67 17.10 -25.16
N GLU A 140 -20.62 16.80 -26.46
CA GLU A 140 -19.58 17.28 -27.35
C GLU A 140 -19.70 18.81 -27.45
N SER A 141 -18.61 19.50 -27.20
CA SER A 141 -18.46 20.91 -27.58
C SER A 141 -17.07 21.10 -28.15
N LYS A 142 -17.07 21.07 -29.47
CA LYS A 142 -16.05 21.59 -30.36
C LYS A 142 -16.14 23.11 -30.35
N ASN A 143 -15.06 23.78 -29.98
CA ASN A 143 -14.72 25.12 -30.49
C ASN A 143 -13.20 25.19 -30.63
N GLU A 144 -12.77 25.17 -31.90
CA GLU A 144 -11.90 26.16 -32.56
C GLU A 144 -10.40 25.93 -32.31
#